data_AF-T2IDA9-F1
#
_entry.id   AF-T2IDA9-F1
#
_cell.length_a   1.000
_cell.length_b   1.000
_cell.length_c   1.000
_cell.angle_alpha   90.00
_cell.angle_beta   90.00
_cell.angle_gamma   90.00
#
_symmetry.space_group_name_H-M   'P 1'
#
loop_
_entity.id
_entity.type
_entity.pdbx_description
1 polymer ?
#
loop_
_entity_poly.entity_id
_entity_poly.type
_entity_poly.pdbx_seq_one_letter_code
_entity_poly.pdbx_strand_id
1 'polypeptide(L)'
;MGDKVISITNPQLTPRGLNYSLRRSFLEKIGGFDANLGRVGKKLLSNEELFMTELALNQGWEVFYLPEALVAHNVAPERLQRSWFLSRSWWQGVSECYREEIAGRTGIKQLGRGGERLIRGLYKSLKYLGNSAESFDNLVYAYGQIGYLKEALQLLVKPSQSPKK
;
A
#
# COMPACT_ATOMS: atom_id res chain seq x y z
N MET A 1 -8.54 14.68 4.62
CA MET A 1 -9.07 15.61 3.61
C MET A 1 -10.37 16.16 4.16
N GLY A 2 -10.68 17.42 3.85
CA GLY A 2 -11.85 18.11 4.40
C GLY A 2 -13.00 18.19 3.38
N ASP A 3 -13.83 19.22 3.48
CA ASP A 3 -15.11 19.30 2.75
C ASP A 3 -14.99 19.92 1.35
N LYS A 4 -13.79 19.92 0.76
CA LYS A 4 -13.53 20.52 -0.56
C LYS A 4 -13.05 19.48 -1.54
N VAL A 5 -13.39 19.68 -2.81
CA VAL A 5 -12.77 18.97 -3.92
C VAL A 5 -11.27 19.29 -3.95
N ILE A 6 -10.44 18.26 -4.00
CA ILE A 6 -8.98 18.40 -3.99
C ILE A 6 -8.41 17.66 -5.21
N SER A 7 -7.62 18.36 -6.02
CA SER A 7 -6.77 17.72 -7.02
C SER A 7 -5.65 16.94 -6.32
N ILE A 8 -5.58 15.65 -6.59
CA ILE A 8 -4.55 14.75 -6.07
C ILE A 8 -3.36 14.82 -7.02
N THR A 9 -2.26 15.41 -6.56
CA THR A 9 -0.98 15.44 -7.29
C THR A 9 0.06 14.50 -6.69
N ASN A 10 -0.18 14.03 -5.48
CA ASN A 10 0.64 13.04 -4.80
C ASN A 10 -0.15 11.72 -4.67
N PRO A 11 0.31 10.61 -5.29
CA PRO A 11 -0.37 9.32 -5.20
C PRO A 11 -0.63 8.86 -3.76
N GLN A 12 0.17 9.27 -2.78
CA GLN A 12 -0.05 8.89 -1.37
C GLN A 12 -1.32 9.48 -0.75
N LEU A 13 -1.97 10.42 -1.45
CA LEU A 13 -3.29 10.95 -1.10
C LEU A 13 -4.43 10.14 -1.74
N THR A 14 -4.16 8.99 -2.35
CA THR A 14 -5.20 8.14 -2.94
C THR A 14 -6.24 7.74 -1.89
N PRO A 15 -7.55 7.99 -2.13
CA PRO A 15 -8.61 7.53 -1.24
C PRO A 15 -8.68 5.99 -1.24
N ARG A 16 -9.31 5.42 -0.21
CA ARG A 16 -9.39 3.96 -0.06
C ARG A 16 -10.31 3.36 -1.12
N GLY A 17 -9.95 2.17 -1.62
CA GLY A 17 -10.66 1.50 -2.72
C GLY A 17 -12.14 1.21 -2.52
N LEU A 18 -12.61 1.19 -1.27
CA LEU A 18 -14.02 1.02 -0.96
C LEU A 18 -14.94 2.12 -1.55
N ASN A 19 -14.36 3.25 -1.96
CA ASN A 19 -15.06 4.32 -2.66
C ASN A 19 -14.09 5.01 -3.64
N TYR A 20 -13.81 4.30 -4.72
CA TYR A 20 -12.89 4.71 -5.76
C TYR A 20 -13.52 4.44 -7.13
N SER A 21 -13.45 5.42 -8.02
CA SER A 21 -14.05 5.34 -9.35
C SER A 21 -13.02 5.70 -10.41
N LEU A 22 -13.06 5.00 -11.53
CA LEU A 22 -12.16 5.19 -12.66
C LEU A 22 -12.97 5.47 -13.92
N ARG A 23 -12.44 6.35 -14.78
CA ARG A 23 -12.96 6.49 -16.14
C ARG A 23 -12.70 5.19 -16.90
N ARG A 24 -13.74 4.65 -17.54
CA ARG A 24 -13.65 3.43 -18.35
C ARG A 24 -12.52 3.49 -19.38
N SER A 25 -12.39 4.61 -20.09
CA SER A 25 -11.34 4.81 -21.10
C SER A 25 -9.93 4.72 -20.52
N PHE A 26 -9.73 5.16 -19.29
CA PHE A 26 -8.44 5.02 -18.61
C PHE A 26 -8.18 3.55 -18.26
N LEU A 27 -9.18 2.86 -17.69
CA LEU A 27 -9.06 1.44 -17.33
C LEU A 27 -8.75 0.55 -18.55
N GLU A 28 -9.42 0.80 -19.68
CA GLU A 28 -9.15 0.12 -20.95
C GLU A 28 -7.74 0.41 -21.47
N LYS A 29 -7.29 1.67 -21.39
CA LYS A 29 -5.95 2.09 -21.84
C LYS A 29 -4.81 1.39 -21.08
N ILE A 30 -4.98 1.18 -19.78
CA ILE A 30 -3.94 0.55 -18.94
C ILE A 30 -4.03 -0.98 -18.87
N GLY A 31 -5.05 -1.59 -19.48
CA GLY A 31 -5.24 -3.04 -19.49
C GLY A 31 -5.86 -3.63 -18.22
N GLY A 32 -6.52 -2.82 -17.38
CA GLY A 32 -7.16 -3.27 -16.15
C GLY A 32 -6.25 -3.29 -14.92
N PHE A 33 -6.72 -3.93 -13.84
CA PHE A 33 -5.99 -4.06 -12.58
C PHE A 33 -4.91 -5.15 -12.64
N ASP A 34 -3.78 -4.92 -11.99
CA ASP A 34 -2.75 -5.94 -11.83
C ASP A 34 -3.19 -6.96 -10.76
N ALA A 35 -3.50 -8.18 -11.19
CA ALA A 35 -3.97 -9.26 -10.34
C ALA A 35 -2.95 -9.68 -9.25
N ASN A 36 -1.69 -9.22 -9.32
CA ASN A 36 -0.68 -9.49 -8.30
C ASN A 36 -0.74 -8.51 -7.11
N LEU A 37 -1.49 -7.41 -7.21
CA LEU A 37 -1.66 -6.43 -6.12
C LEU A 37 -2.95 -6.62 -5.33
N GLY A 38 -3.97 -7.24 -5.93
CA GLY A 38 -5.26 -7.46 -5.29
C GLY A 38 -5.29 -8.62 -4.29
N ARG A 39 -6.34 -8.65 -3.45
CA ARG A 39 -6.55 -9.73 -2.47
C ARG A 39 -6.73 -11.07 -3.17
N VAL A 40 -5.98 -12.09 -2.74
CA VAL A 40 -6.08 -13.46 -3.26
C VAL A 40 -6.26 -14.44 -2.11
N GLY A 41 -7.44 -15.05 -2.01
CA GLY A 41 -7.79 -15.98 -0.94
C GLY A 41 -7.60 -15.33 0.44
N LYS A 42 -6.71 -15.90 1.27
CA LYS A 42 -6.38 -15.38 2.61
C LYS A 42 -5.29 -14.30 2.61
N LYS A 43 -4.71 -13.96 1.46
CA LYS A 43 -3.68 -12.92 1.35
C LYS A 43 -4.33 -11.55 1.32
N LEU A 44 -4.01 -10.71 2.31
CA LEU A 44 -4.56 -9.35 2.43
C LEU A 44 -3.77 -8.33 1.59
N LEU A 45 -3.37 -8.71 0.38
CA LEU A 45 -2.69 -7.83 -0.57
C LEU A 45 -3.54 -6.58 -0.86
N SER A 46 -2.89 -5.48 -1.23
CA SER A 46 -3.52 -4.17 -1.48
C SER A 46 -2.64 -3.29 -2.38
N ASN A 47 -2.97 -2.00 -2.45
CA ASN A 47 -2.32 -0.98 -3.26
C ASN A 47 -2.72 -0.96 -4.74
N GLU A 48 -3.78 -1.66 -5.12
CA GLU A 48 -4.37 -1.56 -6.45
C GLU A 48 -4.71 -0.12 -6.81
N GLU A 49 -5.44 0.59 -5.94
CA GLU A 49 -5.89 1.96 -6.24
C GLU A 49 -4.75 2.98 -6.17
N LEU A 50 -3.79 2.75 -5.27
CA LEU A 50 -2.58 3.56 -5.20
C LEU A 50 -1.79 3.43 -6.50
N PHE A 51 -1.62 2.21 -7.01
CA PHE A 51 -0.94 1.97 -8.28
C PHE A 51 -1.70 2.58 -9.46
N MET A 52 -3.03 2.46 -9.49
CA MET A 52 -3.88 3.13 -10.48
C MET A 52 -3.69 4.64 -10.48
N THR A 53 -3.62 5.24 -9.30
CA THR A 53 -3.41 6.68 -9.15
C THR A 53 -2.00 7.09 -9.60
N GLU A 54 -0.97 6.28 -9.29
CA GLU A 54 0.39 6.50 -9.83
C GLU A 54 0.40 6.48 -11.36
N LEU A 55 -0.24 5.48 -11.98
CA LEU A 55 -0.34 5.37 -13.44
C LEU A 55 -1.10 6.53 -14.07
N ALA A 56 -2.23 6.93 -13.47
CA ALA A 56 -3.04 8.04 -13.93
C ALA A 56 -2.21 9.33 -13.97
N LEU A 57 -1.57 9.68 -12.85
CA LEU A 57 -0.77 10.90 -12.73
C LEU A 57 0.44 10.87 -13.67
N ASN A 58 1.14 9.74 -13.79
CA ASN A 58 2.28 9.61 -14.71
C ASN A 58 1.88 9.73 -16.19
N GLN A 59 0.63 9.43 -16.53
CA GLN A 59 0.09 9.58 -17.89
C GLN A 59 -0.65 10.91 -18.12
N GLY A 60 -0.60 11.84 -17.16
CA GLY A 60 -1.21 13.16 -17.28
C GLY A 60 -2.72 13.16 -17.08
N TRP A 61 -3.31 12.11 -16.50
CA TRP A 61 -4.71 12.13 -16.10
C TRP A 61 -4.86 12.88 -14.77
N GLU A 62 -5.99 13.57 -14.63
CA GLU A 62 -6.35 14.22 -13.38
C GLU A 62 -7.01 13.23 -12.42
N VAL A 63 -6.69 13.37 -11.13
CA VAL A 63 -7.27 12.57 -10.05
C VAL A 63 -7.82 13.52 -8.99
N PHE A 64 -9.05 13.29 -8.54
CA PHE A 64 -9.72 14.16 -7.59
C PHE A 64 -10.22 13.38 -6.38
N TYR A 65 -10.06 13.98 -5.20
CA TYR A 65 -10.86 13.63 -4.03
C TYR A 65 -12.17 14.42 -4.08
N LEU A 66 -13.28 13.71 -3.92
CA LEU A 66 -14.63 14.27 -3.89
C LEU A 66 -15.23 14.06 -2.49
N PRO A 67 -15.46 15.12 -1.70
CA PRO A 67 -15.98 14.99 -0.33
C PRO A 67 -17.42 14.46 -0.29
N GLU A 68 -18.19 14.71 -1.34
CA GLU A 68 -19.59 14.27 -1.46
C GLU A 68 -19.73 12.82 -1.95
N ALA A 69 -18.63 12.18 -2.38
CA ALA A 69 -18.64 10.74 -2.63
C ALA A 69 -18.67 10.03 -1.28
N LEU A 70 -19.87 9.68 -0.81
CA LEU A 70 -20.08 9.05 0.49
C LEU A 70 -20.25 7.53 0.36
N VAL A 71 -19.84 6.82 1.41
CA VAL A 71 -19.93 5.36 1.50
C VAL A 71 -20.09 4.94 2.95
N ALA A 72 -20.95 3.95 3.19
CA ALA A 72 -21.05 3.30 4.49
C ALA A 72 -20.09 2.09 4.51
N HIS A 73 -19.22 2.02 5.53
CA HIS A 73 -18.27 0.92 5.67
C HIS A 73 -18.68 0.01 6.83
N ASN A 74 -18.95 -1.26 6.52
CA ASN A 74 -19.15 -2.28 7.53
C ASN A 74 -17.80 -2.81 8.03
N VAL A 75 -17.53 -2.68 9.32
CA VAL A 75 -16.30 -3.16 9.95
C VAL A 75 -16.59 -4.51 10.61
N ALA A 76 -16.08 -5.58 10.00
CA ALA A 76 -16.20 -6.93 10.57
C ALA A 76 -15.52 -7.02 11.96
N PRO A 77 -16.07 -7.77 12.93
CA PRO A 77 -15.55 -7.82 14.31
C PRO A 77 -14.07 -8.21 14.41
N GLU A 78 -13.58 -9.06 13.51
CA GLU A 78 -12.18 -9.49 13.52
C GLU A 78 -11.22 -8.31 13.29
N ARG A 79 -11.66 -7.26 12.58
CA ARG A 79 -10.86 -6.05 12.33
C ARG A 79 -10.66 -5.18 13.57
N LEU A 80 -11.32 -5.50 14.67
CA LEU A 80 -11.10 -4.86 15.97
C LEU A 80 -9.99 -5.58 16.78
N GLN A 81 -9.54 -6.75 16.32
CA GLN A 81 -8.53 -7.54 17.03
C GLN A 81 -7.11 -7.14 16.60
N ARG A 82 -6.18 -7.07 17.56
CA ARG A 82 -4.75 -6.76 17.32
C ARG A 82 -4.11 -7.71 16.29
N SER A 83 -4.52 -8.98 16.29
CA SER A 83 -4.08 -10.01 15.35
C SER A 83 -4.37 -9.62 13.88
N TRP A 84 -5.52 -9.00 13.63
CA TRP A 84 -5.89 -8.53 12.30
C TRP A 84 -4.97 -7.40 11.83
N PHE A 85 -4.64 -6.44 12.70
CA PHE A 85 -3.71 -5.35 12.35
C PHE A 85 -2.31 -5.85 12.01
N LEU A 86 -1.80 -6.83 12.76
CA LEU A 86 -0.51 -7.46 12.46
C LEU A 86 -0.55 -8.19 11.12
N SER A 87 -1.55 -9.06 10.91
CA SER A 87 -1.73 -9.77 9.63
C SER A 87 -1.86 -8.81 8.47
N ARG A 88 -2.67 -7.75 8.63
CA ARG A 88 -2.85 -6.72 7.63
C ARG A 88 -1.53 -6.01 7.35
N SER A 89 -0.77 -5.61 8.36
CA SER A 89 0.49 -4.89 8.16
C SER A 89 1.55 -5.71 7.43
N TRP A 90 1.66 -7.01 7.76
CA TRP A 90 2.52 -7.93 7.00
C TRP A 90 2.21 -7.88 5.51
N TRP A 91 0.94 -8.06 5.15
CA TRP A 91 0.52 -8.01 3.75
C TRP A 91 0.63 -6.62 3.14
N GLN A 92 0.57 -5.53 3.92
CA GLN A 92 0.84 -4.19 3.41
C GLN A 92 2.31 -4.08 2.99
N GLY A 93 3.24 -4.56 3.81
CA GLY A 93 4.66 -4.58 3.46
C GLY A 93 4.94 -5.38 2.18
N VAL A 94 4.35 -6.57 2.07
CA VAL A 94 4.41 -7.39 0.84
C VAL A 94 3.87 -6.60 -0.37
N SER A 95 2.73 -5.92 -0.22
CA SER A 95 2.09 -5.15 -1.29
C SER A 95 2.93 -3.94 -1.72
N GLU A 96 3.60 -3.26 -0.79
CA GLU A 96 4.55 -2.19 -1.13
C GLU A 96 5.71 -2.71 -1.97
N CYS A 97 6.24 -3.90 -1.64
CA CYS A 97 7.34 -4.50 -2.38
C CYS A 97 6.91 -4.87 -3.82
N TYR A 98 5.76 -5.53 -3.98
CA TYR A 98 5.23 -5.90 -5.30
C TYR A 98 4.90 -4.68 -6.14
N ARG A 99 4.34 -3.62 -5.55
CA ARG A 99 4.10 -2.36 -6.27
C ARG A 99 5.41 -1.72 -6.74
N GLU A 100 6.46 -1.74 -5.93
CA GLU A 100 7.78 -1.29 -6.37
C GLU A 100 8.37 -2.17 -7.47
N GLU A 101 8.14 -3.48 -7.45
CA GLU A 101 8.53 -4.40 -8.53
C GLU A 101 7.84 -4.10 -9.84
N ILE A 102 6.51 -4.02 -9.85
CA ILE A 102 5.71 -3.71 -11.04
C ILE A 102 6.12 -2.33 -11.61
N ALA A 103 6.46 -1.38 -10.74
CA ALA A 103 6.90 -0.06 -11.16
C ALA A 103 8.40 0.04 -11.51
N GLY A 104 9.14 -1.08 -11.55
CA GLY A 104 10.56 -1.11 -11.92
C GLY A 104 11.50 -0.43 -10.92
N ARG A 105 11.12 -0.37 -9.64
CA ARG A 105 11.86 0.27 -8.53
C ARG A 105 12.52 -0.73 -7.58
N THR A 106 12.80 -1.93 -8.06
CA THR A 106 13.46 -2.99 -7.28
C THR A 106 14.97 -2.81 -7.20
N GLY A 107 15.58 -3.44 -6.19
CA GLY A 107 17.03 -3.50 -6.06
C GLY A 107 17.52 -3.35 -4.62
N ILE A 108 18.84 -3.37 -4.43
CA ILE A 108 19.45 -3.44 -3.09
C ILE A 108 19.07 -2.25 -2.18
N LYS A 109 18.72 -1.10 -2.78
CA LYS A 109 18.22 0.08 -2.04
C LYS A 109 16.92 -0.20 -1.29
N GLN A 110 16.14 -1.21 -1.68
CA GLN A 110 14.95 -1.64 -0.95
C GLN A 110 15.32 -2.10 0.46
N LEU A 111 16.44 -2.81 0.63
CA LEU A 111 16.89 -3.29 1.94
C LEU A 111 17.22 -2.13 2.87
N GLY A 112 17.94 -1.11 2.38
CA GLY A 112 18.25 0.09 3.15
C GLY A 112 16.99 0.86 3.57
N ARG A 113 16.07 1.11 2.64
CA ARG A 113 14.79 1.79 2.92
C ARG A 113 13.92 1.01 3.89
N GLY A 114 13.79 -0.31 3.68
CA GLY A 114 13.00 -1.18 4.57
C GLY A 114 13.60 -1.27 5.97
N GLY A 115 14.93 -1.39 6.08
CA GLY A 115 15.64 -1.42 7.35
C GLY A 115 15.53 -0.12 8.13
N GLU A 116 15.68 1.03 7.47
CA GLU A 116 15.47 2.35 8.08
C GLU A 116 14.05 2.49 8.64
N ARG A 117 13.04 2.13 7.85
CA ARG A 117 11.63 2.15 8.26
C ARG A 117 11.37 1.23 9.45
N LEU A 118 11.96 0.04 9.45
CA LEU A 118 11.84 -0.94 10.54
C LEU A 118 12.40 -0.36 11.85
N ILE A 119 13.65 0.12 11.82
CA ILE A 119 14.33 0.69 12.99
C ILE A 119 13.56 1.91 13.51
N ARG A 120 13.13 2.81 12.60
CA ARG A 120 12.34 3.99 12.97
C ARG A 120 11.01 3.62 13.63
N GLY A 121 10.31 2.61 13.11
CA GLY A 121 9.06 2.14 13.69
C GLY A 121 9.26 1.54 15.09
N LEU A 122 10.30 0.72 15.28
CA LEU A 122 10.65 0.16 16.59
C LEU A 122 11.03 1.27 17.60
N TYR A 123 11.88 2.21 17.18
CA TYR A 123 12.25 3.36 18.00
C TYR A 123 11.01 4.16 18.42
N LYS A 124 10.10 4.47 17.49
CA LYS A 124 8.87 5.19 17.83
C LYS A 124 7.95 4.37 18.72
N SER A 125 7.84 3.06 18.52
CA SER A 125 7.05 2.19 19.40
C SER A 125 7.52 2.28 20.86
N LEU A 126 8.84 2.29 21.08
CA LEU A 126 9.45 2.48 22.40
C LEU A 126 9.31 3.92 22.91
N LYS A 127 9.51 4.92 22.05
CA LYS A 127 9.39 6.34 22.40
C LYS A 127 8.00 6.69 22.93
N TYR A 128 6.96 6.09 22.35
CA TYR A 128 5.56 6.38 22.66
C TYR A 128 4.91 5.36 23.59
N LEU A 129 5.65 4.63 24.43
CA LEU A 129 5.08 3.64 25.37
C LEU A 129 3.99 4.21 26.30
N GLY A 130 4.04 5.50 26.62
CA GLY A 130 2.98 6.18 27.39
C GLY A 130 1.66 6.39 26.64
N ASN A 131 1.64 6.17 25.32
CA ASN A 131 0.45 6.22 24.47
C ASN A 131 0.30 4.85 23.77
N SER A 132 -0.55 3.99 24.33
CA SER A 132 -0.70 2.61 23.84
C SER A 132 -1.14 2.53 22.37
N ALA A 133 -1.95 3.49 21.89
CA ALA A 133 -2.43 3.48 20.52
C ALA A 133 -1.30 3.84 19.54
N GLU A 134 -0.55 4.91 19.82
CA GLU A 134 0.57 5.34 18.99
C GLU A 134 1.74 4.36 19.05
N SER A 135 2.05 3.80 20.23
CA SER A 135 3.07 2.75 20.37
C SER A 135 2.71 1.51 19.56
N PHE A 136 1.44 1.08 19.60
CA PHE A 136 0.97 -0.08 18.83
C PHE A 136 0.97 0.20 17.33
N ASP A 137 0.53 1.37 16.87
CA ASP A 137 0.54 1.72 15.44
C ASP A 137 1.97 1.69 14.88
N ASN A 138 2.94 2.25 15.60
CA ASN A 138 4.36 2.20 15.22
C ASN A 138 4.93 0.76 15.25
N LEU A 139 4.51 -0.08 16.20
CA LEU A 139 4.89 -1.49 16.24
C LEU A 139 4.35 -2.25 15.02
N VAL A 140 3.08 -2.03 14.68
CA VAL A 140 2.43 -2.63 13.52
C VAL A 140 3.12 -2.16 12.23
N TYR A 141 3.43 -0.87 12.13
CA TYR A 141 4.19 -0.32 11.00
C TYR A 141 5.57 -0.98 10.83
N ALA A 142 6.32 -1.14 11.93
CA ALA A 142 7.60 -1.84 11.96
C ALA A 142 7.45 -3.30 11.52
N TYR A 143 6.46 -4.00 12.06
CA TYR A 143 6.17 -5.40 11.72
C TYR A 143 5.92 -5.60 10.22
N GLY A 144 5.20 -4.68 9.57
CA GLY A 144 4.99 -4.72 8.13
C GLY A 144 6.28 -4.64 7.32
N GLN A 145 7.30 -3.93 7.81
CA GLN A 145 8.59 -3.85 7.13
C GLN A 145 9.33 -5.20 7.07
N ILE A 146 9.03 -6.13 7.98
CA ILE A 146 9.57 -7.50 7.93
C ILE A 146 9.03 -8.22 6.68
N GLY A 147 7.72 -8.12 6.42
CA GLY A 147 7.10 -8.67 5.22
C GLY A 147 7.67 -8.04 3.93
N TYR A 148 7.85 -6.73 3.93
CA TYR A 148 8.49 -6.00 2.83
C TYR A 148 9.93 -6.49 2.58
N LEU A 149 10.76 -6.57 3.63
CA LEU A 149 12.17 -6.96 3.51
C LEU A 149 12.32 -8.42 3.06
N LYS A 150 11.44 -9.31 3.53
CA LYS A 150 11.41 -10.71 3.07
C LYS A 150 11.23 -10.79 1.55
N GLU A 151 10.25 -10.09 0.99
CA GLU A 151 10.00 -10.12 -0.46
C GLU A 151 11.14 -9.43 -1.23
N ALA A 152 11.66 -8.30 -0.72
CA ALA A 152 12.80 -7.61 -1.33
C ALA A 152 14.05 -8.52 -1.41
N LEU A 153 14.33 -9.31 -0.37
CA LEU A 153 15.40 -10.31 -0.40
C LEU A 153 15.13 -11.42 -1.41
N GLN A 154 13.89 -11.90 -1.52
CA GLN A 154 13.52 -12.92 -2.51
C GLN A 154 13.70 -12.42 -3.95
N LEU A 155 13.39 -11.16 -4.23
CA LEU A 155 13.57 -10.54 -5.55
C LEU A 155 15.06 -10.39 -5.93
N LEU A 156 15.95 -10.19 -4.96
CA LEU A 156 17.39 -10.13 -5.22
C LEU A 156 18.01 -11.50 -5.53
N VAL A 157 17.42 -12.58 -5.01
CA VAL A 157 17.92 -13.95 -5.19
C VAL A 157 17.30 -14.64 -6.41
N LYS A 158 16.10 -14.23 -6.83
CA LYS A 158 15.48 -14.77 -8.05
C LYS A 158 16.21 -14.22 -9.29
N PRO A 159 16.62 -15.08 -10.24
CA PRO A 159 17.11 -14.61 -11.53
C PRO A 159 16.00 -13.80 -12.20
N SER A 160 16.36 -12.66 -12.80
CA SER A 160 15.39 -11.76 -13.44
C SER A 160 14.57 -12.53 -14.46
N GLN A 161 13.30 -12.76 -14.17
CA GLN A 161 12.38 -13.22 -15.22
C GLN A 161 12.15 -12.03 -16.13
N SER A 162 12.55 -12.16 -17.40
CA SER A 162 12.22 -11.21 -18.45
C SER A 162 10.72 -10.88 -18.40
N PRO A 163 10.32 -9.61 -18.60
CA PRO A 163 8.92 -9.25 -18.57
C PRO A 163 8.15 -10.11 -19.57
N LYS A 164 7.06 -10.75 -19.12
CA LYS A 164 6.10 -11.38 -20.03
C LYS A 164 5.53 -10.25 -20.90
N LYS A 165 5.81 -10.34 -22.21
CA LYS A 165 5.23 -9.49 -23.25
C LYS A 165 3.72 -9.62 -23.29
#